data_AF-A0A503WQ24-F1
#
_entry.id   AF-A0A503WQ24-F1
#
_cell.length_a   1.000
_cell.length_b   1.000
_cell.length_c   1.000
_cell.angle_alpha   90.00
_cell.angle_beta   90.00
_cell.angle_gamma   90.00
#
_symmetry.space_group_name_H-M   'P 1'
#
loop_
_entity.id
_entity.type
_entity.pdbx_description
1 polymer ?
#
loop_
_entity_poly.entity_id
_entity_poly.type
_entity_poly.pdbx_seq_one_letter_code
_entity_poly.pdbx_strand_id
1 'polypeptide(L)'
;MKPFLEGHEDPVTVLLAREMEAITDSDIVDWASRHTASPTYADDEDYLQLLRCNPRNAPALGKTPGHLKSLVARRFPDFNDGSAQAGEVARKLFLRRIGTYLQGDIEPFQVCRMISFIEQKYNFPPWLGDLYNACDWMDEGTTREQASHLAEAIEQILSDNGESRLPGAPV
;
A
#
# COMPACT_ATOMS: atom_id res chain seq x y z
N MET A 1 1.88 -14.31 8.52
CA MET A 1 1.77 -12.86 8.26
C MET A 1 0.31 -12.46 8.25
N LYS A 2 -0.03 -11.39 8.96
CA LYS A 2 -1.36 -10.77 8.86
C LYS A 2 -1.43 -10.06 7.50
N PRO A 3 -2.55 -10.17 6.75
CA PRO A 3 -2.68 -9.41 5.51
C PRO A 3 -2.70 -7.91 5.78
N PHE A 4 -2.07 -7.12 4.91
CA PHE A 4 -2.10 -5.66 5.00
C PHE A 4 -3.48 -5.09 4.71
N LEU A 5 -4.20 -5.67 3.74
CA LEU A 5 -5.59 -5.33 3.42
C LEU A 5 -6.52 -6.27 4.18
N GLU A 6 -7.46 -5.71 4.93
CA GLU A 6 -8.36 -6.47 5.80
C GLU A 6 -9.61 -6.96 5.05
N GLY A 7 -9.83 -6.50 3.82
CA GLY A 7 -10.94 -6.91 2.95
C GLY A 7 -12.16 -6.00 3.07
N HIS A 8 -12.13 -5.01 3.96
CA HIS A 8 -13.17 -3.97 4.03
C HIS A 8 -12.85 -2.76 3.13
N GLU A 9 -11.62 -2.66 2.63
CA GLU A 9 -11.20 -1.56 1.75
C GLU A 9 -11.98 -1.59 0.43
N ASP A 10 -12.39 -0.42 -0.05
CA ASP A 10 -13.02 -0.28 -1.37
C ASP A 10 -11.97 -0.37 -2.50
N PRO A 11 -12.40 -0.59 -3.76
CA PRO A 11 -11.48 -0.70 -4.89
C PRO A 11 -10.55 0.50 -5.07
N VAL A 12 -11.01 1.71 -4.73
CA VAL A 12 -10.22 2.95 -4.83
C VAL A 12 -9.05 2.92 -3.84
N THR A 13 -9.31 2.52 -2.59
CA THR A 13 -8.31 2.39 -1.53
C THR A 13 -7.25 1.36 -1.91
N VAL A 14 -7.66 0.23 -2.48
CA VAL A 14 -6.72 -0.80 -2.96
C VAL A 14 -5.89 -0.30 -4.14
N LEU A 15 -6.51 0.45 -5.07
CA LEU A 15 -5.78 1.05 -6.18
C LEU A 15 -4.72 2.02 -5.66
N LEU A 16 -5.07 2.91 -4.72
CA LEU A 16 -4.12 3.83 -4.11
C LEU A 16 -2.96 3.09 -3.44
N ALA A 17 -3.25 2.02 -2.68
CA ALA A 17 -2.23 1.17 -2.07
C ALA A 17 -1.27 0.59 -3.12
N ARG A 18 -1.81 0.14 -4.26
CA ARG A 18 -0.99 -0.43 -5.34
C ARG A 18 -0.14 0.61 -6.05
N GLU A 19 -0.69 1.80 -6.32
CA GLU A 19 -0.02 2.88 -7.05
C GLU A 19 1.17 3.47 -6.29
N MET A 20 1.18 3.38 -4.95
CA MET A 20 2.35 3.74 -4.14
C MET A 20 3.25 2.55 -3.79
N GLU A 21 3.02 1.38 -4.40
CA GLU A 21 3.73 0.13 -4.12
C GLU A 21 3.71 -0.34 -2.65
N ALA A 22 2.69 0.07 -1.89
CA ALA A 22 2.46 -0.47 -0.54
C ALA A 22 2.04 -1.95 -0.58
N ILE A 23 1.43 -2.39 -1.68
CA ILE A 23 0.98 -3.77 -1.89
C ILE A 23 1.47 -4.33 -3.23
N THR A 24 1.53 -5.65 -3.31
CA THR A 24 1.87 -6.42 -4.51
C THR A 24 0.63 -6.77 -5.33
N ASP A 25 0.84 -7.30 -6.53
CA ASP A 25 -0.23 -7.81 -7.39
C ASP A 25 -0.97 -9.00 -6.73
N SER A 26 -0.26 -9.80 -5.90
CA SER A 26 -0.84 -10.90 -5.13
C SER A 26 -1.76 -10.39 -4.03
N ASP A 27 -1.40 -9.29 -3.37
CA ASP A 27 -2.23 -8.68 -2.34
C ASP A 27 -3.57 -8.18 -2.89
N ILE A 28 -3.63 -7.77 -4.17
CA ILE A 28 -4.89 -7.41 -4.85
C ILE A 28 -5.81 -8.63 -4.95
N VAL A 29 -5.27 -9.79 -5.35
CA VAL A 29 -6.05 -11.03 -5.45
C VAL A 29 -6.51 -11.50 -4.08
N ASP A 30 -5.61 -11.46 -3.09
CA ASP A 30 -5.92 -11.83 -1.71
C ASP A 30 -6.99 -10.92 -1.10
N TRP A 31 -6.93 -9.60 -1.38
CA TRP A 31 -8.02 -8.68 -1.04
C TRP A 31 -9.32 -9.08 -1.72
N ALA A 32 -9.32 -9.25 -3.05
CA ALA A 32 -10.52 -9.55 -3.80
C ALA A 32 -11.24 -10.80 -3.25
N SER A 33 -10.47 -11.84 -2.89
CA SER A 33 -11.00 -13.10 -2.35
C SER A 33 -11.70 -12.98 -0.99
N ARG A 34 -11.36 -11.96 -0.19
CA ARG A 34 -11.94 -11.70 1.15
C ARG A 34 -12.92 -10.54 1.14
N HIS A 35 -12.89 -9.73 0.09
CA HIS A 35 -13.67 -8.52 0.00
C HIS A 35 -15.15 -8.82 -0.20
N THR A 36 -15.99 -8.25 0.65
CA THR A 36 -17.44 -8.28 0.45
C THR A 36 -17.82 -7.14 -0.49
N ALA A 37 -17.94 -7.44 -1.78
CA ALA A 37 -18.23 -6.44 -2.79
C ALA A 37 -19.58 -5.77 -2.58
N SER A 38 -19.61 -4.45 -2.76
CA SER A 38 -20.86 -3.69 -2.89
C SER A 38 -21.67 -4.19 -4.10
N PRO A 39 -23.01 -4.25 -4.01
CA PRO A 39 -23.86 -4.54 -5.17
C PRO A 39 -23.63 -3.63 -6.38
N THR A 40 -23.03 -2.45 -6.19
CA THR A 40 -22.73 -1.49 -7.26
C THR A 40 -21.64 -1.94 -8.23
N TYR A 41 -20.81 -2.91 -7.85
CA TYR A 41 -19.74 -3.45 -8.70
C TYR A 41 -19.47 -4.95 -8.53
N ALA A 42 -20.26 -5.65 -7.71
CA ALA A 42 -20.09 -7.09 -7.47
C ALA A 42 -20.17 -7.95 -8.75
N ASP A 43 -20.87 -7.47 -9.78
CA ASP A 43 -21.04 -8.13 -11.07
C ASP A 43 -20.09 -7.60 -12.17
N ASP A 44 -19.21 -6.65 -11.83
CA ASP A 44 -18.30 -6.03 -12.78
C ASP A 44 -17.27 -7.04 -13.31
N GLU A 45 -17.06 -7.08 -14.63
CA GLU A 45 -16.21 -8.07 -15.28
C GLU A 45 -14.77 -8.04 -14.74
N ASP A 46 -14.19 -6.86 -14.56
CA ASP A 46 -12.82 -6.76 -14.07
C ASP A 46 -12.72 -7.16 -12.60
N TYR A 47 -13.74 -6.86 -11.77
CA TYR A 47 -13.80 -7.39 -10.40
C TYR A 47 -13.87 -8.92 -10.39
N LEU A 48 -14.68 -9.53 -11.27
CA LEU A 48 -14.75 -10.97 -11.42
C LEU A 48 -13.44 -11.59 -11.92
N GLN A 49 -12.66 -10.88 -12.76
CA GLN A 49 -11.32 -11.31 -13.16
C GLN A 49 -10.35 -11.33 -11.97
N LEU A 50 -10.41 -10.32 -11.09
CA LEU A 50 -9.61 -10.30 -9.85
C LEU A 50 -9.94 -11.49 -8.94
N LEU A 51 -11.23 -11.77 -8.73
CA LEU A 51 -11.71 -12.90 -7.92
C LEU A 51 -11.28 -14.27 -8.46
N ARG A 52 -11.26 -14.42 -9.79
CA ARG A 52 -10.93 -15.69 -10.46
C ARG A 52 -9.44 -15.85 -10.73
N CYS A 53 -8.64 -14.81 -10.48
CA CYS A 53 -7.22 -14.83 -10.76
C CYS A 53 -6.53 -15.92 -9.93
N ASN A 54 -5.77 -16.79 -10.60
CA ASN A 54 -4.89 -17.73 -9.93
C ASN A 54 -3.53 -17.06 -9.70
N PRO A 55 -3.11 -16.77 -8.45
CA PRO A 55 -1.85 -16.07 -8.19
C PRO A 55 -0.61 -16.86 -8.63
N ARG A 56 -0.72 -18.17 -8.89
CA ARG A 56 0.37 -18.99 -9.43
C ARG A 56 0.56 -18.83 -10.94
N ASN A 57 -0.36 -18.16 -11.63
CA ASN A 57 -0.26 -17.85 -13.05
C ASN A 57 0.31 -16.43 -13.22
N ALA A 58 1.63 -16.30 -13.32
CA ALA A 58 2.31 -15.01 -13.38
C ALA A 58 1.79 -14.06 -14.49
N PRO A 59 1.52 -14.52 -15.73
CA PRO A 59 0.89 -13.66 -16.74
C PRO A 59 -0.51 -13.15 -16.37
N ALA A 60 -1.31 -13.93 -15.64
CA ALA A 60 -2.63 -13.48 -15.17
C ALA A 60 -2.47 -12.51 -13.98
N LEU A 61 -1.56 -12.82 -13.06
CA LEU A 61 -1.24 -11.98 -11.92
C LEU A 61 -0.77 -10.58 -12.34
N GLY A 62 0.13 -10.48 -13.33
CA GLY A 62 0.60 -9.19 -13.83
C GLY A 62 -0.47 -8.33 -14.52
N LYS A 63 -1.67 -8.87 -14.77
CA LYS A 63 -2.82 -8.11 -15.30
C LYS A 63 -3.73 -7.56 -14.22
N THR A 64 -3.59 -8.01 -12.96
CA THR A 64 -4.49 -7.59 -11.87
C THR A 64 -4.48 -6.08 -11.62
N PRO A 65 -3.35 -5.33 -11.74
CA PRO A 65 -3.40 -3.87 -11.62
C PRO A 65 -4.25 -3.23 -12.73
N GLY A 66 -4.20 -3.79 -13.95
CA GLY A 66 -5.02 -3.34 -15.08
C GLY A 66 -6.51 -3.52 -14.82
N HIS A 67 -6.91 -4.72 -14.38
CA HIS A 67 -8.29 -5.01 -14.00
C HIS A 67 -8.79 -4.07 -12.90
N LEU A 68 -7.99 -3.84 -11.85
CA LEU A 68 -8.34 -2.91 -10.77
C LEU A 68 -8.52 -1.46 -11.27
N LYS A 69 -7.62 -0.98 -12.14
CA LYS A 69 -7.74 0.35 -12.76
C LYS A 69 -9.01 0.48 -13.58
N SER A 70 -9.32 -0.52 -14.41
CA SER A 70 -10.51 -0.51 -15.26
C SER A 70 -11.81 -0.58 -14.46
N LEU A 71 -11.84 -1.37 -13.37
CA LEU A 71 -12.94 -1.38 -12.41
C LEU A 71 -13.16 0.02 -11.80
N VAL A 72 -12.10 0.63 -11.27
CA VAL A 72 -12.19 1.95 -10.63
C VAL A 72 -12.66 3.01 -11.62
N ALA A 73 -12.08 3.05 -12.83
CA ALA A 73 -12.46 4.01 -13.86
C ALA A 73 -13.95 3.94 -14.25
N ARG A 74 -14.56 2.74 -14.26
CA ARG A 74 -15.98 2.57 -14.59
C ARG A 74 -16.91 2.83 -13.42
N ARG A 75 -16.55 2.38 -12.21
CA ARG A 75 -17.46 2.37 -11.05
C ARG A 75 -17.28 3.55 -10.11
N PHE A 76 -16.17 4.28 -10.25
CA PHE A 76 -15.82 5.46 -9.47
C PHE A 76 -15.33 6.58 -10.42
N PRO A 77 -16.17 7.04 -11.37
CA PRO A 77 -15.75 7.96 -12.43
C PRO A 77 -15.32 9.34 -11.92
N ASP A 78 -15.79 9.75 -10.74
CA ASP A 78 -15.42 11.03 -10.11
C ASP A 78 -14.11 10.95 -9.31
N PHE A 79 -13.52 9.75 -9.21
CA PHE A 79 -12.27 9.57 -8.49
C PHE A 79 -11.10 10.25 -9.25
N ASN A 80 -10.38 11.10 -8.52
CA ASN A 80 -9.13 11.70 -8.98
C ASN A 80 -8.02 11.31 -8.00
N ASP A 81 -7.06 10.55 -8.50
CA ASP A 81 -5.94 10.00 -7.73
C ASP A 81 -4.87 11.03 -7.36
N GLY A 82 -4.90 12.24 -7.95
CA GLY A 82 -4.10 13.40 -7.54
C GLY A 82 -4.83 14.37 -6.60
N SER A 83 -6.06 14.06 -6.20
CA SER A 83 -6.83 14.94 -5.30
C SER A 83 -6.28 14.94 -3.87
N ALA A 84 -6.57 16.00 -3.11
CA ALA A 84 -6.22 16.06 -1.68
C ALA A 84 -6.84 14.91 -0.88
N GLN A 85 -8.05 14.47 -1.25
CA GLN A 85 -8.70 13.32 -0.63
C GLN A 85 -7.94 12.01 -0.89
N ALA A 86 -7.49 11.79 -2.13
CA ALA A 86 -6.64 10.65 -2.47
C ALA A 86 -5.32 10.70 -1.70
N GLY A 87 -4.71 11.88 -1.57
CA GLY A 87 -3.50 12.11 -0.78
C GLY A 87 -3.67 11.75 0.70
N GLU A 88 -4.80 12.09 1.31
CA GLU A 88 -5.07 11.73 2.71
C GLU A 88 -5.30 10.22 2.89
N VAL A 89 -5.97 9.55 1.95
CA VAL A 89 -6.09 8.08 1.96
C VAL A 89 -4.72 7.43 1.77
N ALA A 90 -3.92 7.94 0.84
CA ALA A 90 -2.56 7.46 0.61
C ALA A 90 -1.68 7.63 1.84
N ARG A 91 -1.75 8.78 2.53
CA ARG A 91 -1.06 9.03 3.80
C ARG A 91 -1.39 7.96 4.84
N LYS A 92 -2.68 7.70 5.09
CA LYS A 92 -3.11 6.69 6.08
C LYS A 92 -2.59 5.29 5.74
N LEU A 93 -2.69 4.89 4.47
CA LEU A 93 -2.19 3.60 4.01
C LEU A 93 -0.67 3.50 4.13
N PHE A 94 0.06 4.56 3.77
CA PHE A 94 1.51 4.63 3.91
C PHE A 94 1.94 4.50 5.37
N LEU A 95 1.35 5.29 6.28
CA LEU A 95 1.65 5.22 7.72
C LEU A 95 1.36 3.84 8.28
N ARG A 96 0.21 3.25 7.91
CA ARG A 96 -0.12 1.86 8.28
C ARG A 96 0.95 0.89 7.78
N ARG A 97 1.42 1.05 6.53
CA ARG A 97 2.38 0.15 5.89
C ARG A 97 3.77 0.25 6.50
N ILE A 98 4.29 1.45 6.74
CA ILE A 98 5.58 1.60 7.43
C ILE A 98 5.47 1.14 8.89
N GLY A 99 4.29 1.23 9.52
CA GLY A 99 4.05 0.64 10.83
C GLY A 99 4.24 -0.88 10.86
N THR A 100 3.92 -1.59 9.77
CA THR A 100 4.17 -3.04 9.68
C THR A 100 5.66 -3.38 9.52
N TYR A 101 6.49 -2.43 9.06
CA TYR A 101 7.95 -2.60 9.09
C TYR A 101 8.41 -2.82 10.53
N LEU A 102 7.93 -2.07 11.52
CA LEU A 102 8.35 -2.25 12.91
C LEU A 102 7.98 -3.63 13.49
N GLN A 103 7.06 -4.35 12.85
CA GLN A 103 6.61 -5.68 13.25
C GLN A 103 7.33 -6.82 12.50
N GLY A 104 8.21 -6.50 11.55
CA GLY A 104 8.91 -7.50 10.74
C GLY A 104 8.14 -7.99 9.51
N ASP A 105 7.01 -7.36 9.15
CA ASP A 105 6.16 -7.84 8.04
C ASP A 105 6.66 -7.43 6.66
N ILE A 106 7.56 -6.43 6.59
CA ILE A 106 8.17 -5.96 5.34
C ILE A 106 9.66 -5.69 5.52
N GLU A 107 10.38 -5.80 4.41
CA GLU A 107 11.81 -5.54 4.31
C GLU A 107 12.10 -4.06 4.05
N PRO A 108 13.31 -3.57 4.39
CA PRO A 108 13.67 -2.17 4.25
C PRO A 108 13.47 -1.62 2.83
N PHE A 109 13.85 -2.39 1.80
CA PHE A 109 13.68 -1.98 0.41
C PHE A 109 12.21 -1.76 0.02
N GLN A 110 11.28 -2.55 0.58
CA GLN A 110 9.85 -2.39 0.32
C GLN A 110 9.32 -1.07 0.89
N VAL A 111 9.90 -0.58 2.00
CA VAL A 111 9.59 0.76 2.54
C VAL A 111 10.10 1.84 1.60
N CYS A 112 11.38 1.80 1.25
CA CYS A 112 12.05 2.85 0.48
C CYS A 112 11.49 3.02 -0.93
N ARG A 113 11.11 1.91 -1.55
CA ARG A 113 10.43 1.85 -2.84
C ARG A 113 9.19 2.75 -2.92
N MET A 114 8.41 2.88 -1.84
CA MET A 114 7.16 3.65 -1.87
C MET A 114 7.40 5.16 -2.10
N ILE A 115 8.57 5.68 -1.68
CA ILE A 115 8.87 7.11 -1.62
C ILE A 115 8.72 7.76 -3.00
N SER A 116 9.39 7.20 -4.02
CA SER A 116 9.43 7.80 -5.36
C SER A 116 8.03 7.92 -5.98
N PHE A 117 7.18 6.92 -5.79
CA PHE A 117 5.79 6.94 -6.27
C PHE A 117 4.94 7.99 -5.55
N ILE A 118 5.12 8.13 -4.23
CA ILE A 118 4.41 9.13 -3.43
C ILE A 118 4.85 10.54 -3.81
N GLU A 119 6.16 10.78 -3.94
CA GLU A 119 6.73 12.09 -4.29
C GLU A 119 6.26 12.55 -5.67
N GLN A 120 6.32 11.67 -6.67
CA GLN A 120 5.87 11.96 -8.02
C GLN A 120 4.37 12.30 -8.07
N LYS A 121 3.56 11.63 -7.23
CA LYS A 121 2.10 11.78 -7.28
C LYS A 121 1.57 12.94 -6.43
N TYR A 122 2.15 13.17 -5.26
CA TYR A 122 1.65 14.13 -4.27
C TYR A 122 2.63 15.29 -3.99
N ASN A 123 3.65 15.45 -4.83
CA ASN A 123 4.60 16.56 -4.80
C ASN A 123 5.28 16.73 -3.43
N PHE A 124 6.09 15.74 -3.04
CA PHE A 124 6.88 15.73 -1.79
C PHE A 124 6.06 16.08 -0.55
N PRO A 125 5.06 15.27 -0.20
CA PRO A 125 4.19 15.60 0.91
C PRO A 125 4.95 15.56 2.26
N PRO A 126 4.65 16.48 3.20
CA PRO A 126 5.39 16.60 4.46
C PRO A 126 5.27 15.37 5.37
N TRP A 127 4.25 14.54 5.17
CA TRP A 127 4.04 13.31 5.96
C TRP A 127 5.02 12.18 5.63
N LEU A 128 5.87 12.33 4.60
CA LEU A 128 7.02 11.44 4.36
C LEU A 128 8.18 11.69 5.35
N GLY A 129 8.20 12.84 6.01
CA GLY A 129 9.28 13.21 6.94
C GLY A 129 10.66 13.09 6.30
N ASP A 130 11.60 12.48 7.04
CA ASP A 130 12.99 12.30 6.61
C ASP A 130 13.25 10.94 5.94
N LEU A 131 12.21 10.25 5.46
CA LEU A 131 12.34 8.89 4.94
C LEU A 131 13.24 8.81 3.70
N TYR A 132 13.29 9.88 2.90
CA TYR A 132 14.20 9.97 1.75
C TYR A 132 15.66 9.76 2.17
N ASN A 133 16.11 10.48 3.20
CA ASN A 133 17.48 10.37 3.71
C ASN A 133 17.72 9.02 4.39
N ALA A 134 16.72 8.48 5.09
CA ALA A 134 16.80 7.15 5.67
C ALA A 134 16.95 6.03 4.62
N CYS A 135 16.57 6.29 3.37
CA CYS A 135 16.57 5.33 2.27
C CYS A 135 17.71 5.48 1.25
N ASP A 136 18.58 6.47 1.41
CA ASP A 136 19.61 6.85 0.42
C ASP A 136 20.64 5.74 0.10
N TRP A 137 20.85 4.80 1.03
CA TRP A 137 21.83 3.70 0.90
C TRP A 137 21.20 2.31 0.88
N MET A 138 19.90 2.23 0.58
CA MET A 138 19.10 1.01 0.69
C MET A 138 18.92 0.34 -0.68
N ASP A 139 19.21 -0.96 -0.73
CA ASP A 139 18.97 -1.80 -1.92
C ASP A 139 18.15 -3.06 -1.58
N GLU A 140 17.84 -3.88 -2.59
CA GLU A 140 17.09 -5.12 -2.46
C GLU A 140 17.74 -6.15 -1.52
N GLY A 141 19.06 -6.09 -1.32
CA GLY A 141 19.81 -7.00 -0.46
C GLY A 141 20.00 -6.50 0.96
N THR A 142 19.60 -5.26 1.26
CA THR A 142 19.83 -4.66 2.56
C THR A 142 18.90 -5.26 3.61
N THR A 143 19.51 -5.83 4.65
CA THR A 143 18.81 -6.47 5.77
C THR A 143 18.31 -5.44 6.79
N ARG A 144 17.37 -5.87 7.63
CA ARG A 144 16.84 -5.03 8.72
C ARG A 144 17.91 -4.65 9.75
N GLU A 145 18.87 -5.53 10.00
CA GLU A 145 19.99 -5.27 10.91
C GLU A 145 20.89 -4.16 10.37
N GLN A 146 21.12 -4.15 9.05
CA GLN A 146 21.88 -3.09 8.37
C GLN A 146 21.11 -1.76 8.31
N ALA A 147 19.77 -1.82 8.32
CA ALA A 147 18.88 -0.68 8.23
C ALA A 147 18.27 -0.27 9.58
N SER A 148 19.04 -0.38 10.66
CA SER A 148 18.57 -0.03 12.02
C SER A 148 18.06 1.42 12.12
N HIS A 149 18.70 2.36 11.43
CA HIS A 149 18.29 3.77 11.36
C HIS A 149 16.92 3.97 10.71
N LEU A 150 16.50 3.07 9.82
CA LEU A 150 15.18 3.14 9.17
C LEU A 150 14.05 2.95 10.19
N ALA A 151 14.27 2.12 11.22
CA ALA A 151 13.29 1.93 12.28
C ALA A 151 13.08 3.23 13.08
N GLU A 152 14.16 3.91 13.44
CA GLU A 152 14.12 5.19 14.16
C GLU A 152 13.40 6.27 13.34
N ALA A 153 13.71 6.37 12.04
CA ALA A 153 13.05 7.30 11.13
C ALA A 153 11.53 7.03 11.02
N ILE A 154 11.13 5.77 10.92
CA ILE A 154 9.71 5.37 10.87
C ILE A 154 9.01 5.69 12.19
N GLU A 155 9.63 5.41 13.34
CA GLU A 155 9.05 5.76 14.63
C GLU A 155 8.82 7.27 14.77
N GLN A 156 9.77 8.09 14.32
CA GLN A 156 9.63 9.55 14.30
C GLN A 156 8.48 9.99 13.37
N ILE A 157 8.40 9.47 12.15
CA ILE A 157 7.34 9.80 11.18
C ILE A 157 5.95 9.45 11.74
N LEU A 158 5.80 8.28 12.37
CA LEU A 158 4.54 7.86 12.98
C LEU A 158 4.16 8.83 14.12
N SER A 159 5.12 9.17 14.99
CA SER A 159 4.92 10.14 16.06
C SER A 159 4.47 11.51 15.53
N ASP A 160 5.16 12.04 14.52
CA ASP A 160 4.86 13.36 13.94
C ASP A 160 3.49 13.42 13.25
N ASN A 161 3.02 12.28 12.74
CA ASN A 161 1.69 12.14 12.13
C ASN A 161 0.58 11.82 13.13
N GLY A 162 0.88 11.76 14.44
CA GLY A 162 -0.08 11.45 15.49
C GLY A 162 -0.48 9.97 15.57
N GLU A 163 0.25 9.09 14.89
CA GLU A 163 0.07 7.64 14.96
C GLU A 163 0.88 7.12 16.15
N SER A 164 0.24 6.92 17.30
CA SER A 164 0.88 6.28 18.45
C SER A 164 1.03 4.78 18.19
N ARG A 165 2.17 4.18 18.61
CA ARG A 165 2.44 2.73 18.54
C ARG A 165 1.16 1.91 18.74
N LEU A 166 0.78 1.13 17.72
CA LEU A 166 -0.30 0.15 17.85
C LEU A 166 -0.04 -0.73 19.09
N PRO A 167 -1.06 -1.02 19.93
CA PRO A 167 -0.87 -1.71 21.19
C PRO A 167 -0.43 -3.15 20.91
N GLY A 168 0.81 -3.52 21.28
CA GLY A 168 1.27 -4.90 21.14
C GLY A 168 2.76 -5.23 21.30
N ALA A 169 3.66 -4.29 21.56
CA ALA A 169 5.06 -4.63 21.84
C ALA A 169 5.21 -5.03 23.32
N PRO A 170 5.72 -6.24 23.64
CA PRO A 170 6.01 -6.61 25.02
C PRO A 170 7.23 -5.82 25.54
N VAL A 171 7.16 -5.49 26.83
CA VAL A 171 8.23 -4.87 27.63
C VAL A 171 9.45 -5.78 27.70
#